data_AF-A0A4Y7KTQ4-F1
#
_entry.id   AF-A0A4Y7KTQ4-F1
#
_cell.length_a   1.000
_cell.length_b   1.000
_cell.length_c   1.000
_cell.angle_alpha   90.00
_cell.angle_beta   90.00
_cell.angle_gamma   90.00
#
_symmetry.space_group_name_H-M   'P 1'
#
loop_
_entity.id
_entity.type
_entity.pdbx_description
1 polymer ?
#
loop_
_entity_poly.entity_id
_entity_poly.type
_entity_poly.pdbx_seq_one_letter_code
_entity_poly.pdbx_strand_id
1 'polypeptide(L)'
;MLNRSLENHIIPVFDFIKNIVGTDRYVFAIFRRSRFPLELIEKVMHNIEVLRDEGVPQSNIVKLLINRPTTLMISTVKFNDILQEIMEDQIQNAFMLHRQCMRNSEKKISTTMDYLVNQIGYSSLLIARRPVILNYSLEKRIIPRVSVHQILAAKGLMKDKISLHTILQMGKESFLDKFVRKYEQQAPELLKVKELS
;
A
#
# COMPACT_ATOMS: atom_id res chain seq x y z
N MET A 1 -39.08 16.91 8.99
CA MET A 1 -37.77 17.26 8.39
C MET A 1 -36.91 16.03 8.07
N LEU A 2 -36.90 14.99 8.91
CA LEU A 2 -36.16 13.73 8.66
C LEU A 2 -36.56 13.00 7.36
N ASN A 3 -37.86 12.87 7.05
CA ASN A 3 -38.31 12.13 5.86
C ASN A 3 -37.83 12.73 4.53
N ARG A 4 -37.89 14.06 4.39
CA ARG A 4 -37.39 14.75 3.18
C ARG A 4 -35.88 14.59 2.99
N SER A 5 -35.11 14.51 4.07
CA SER A 5 -33.66 14.28 3.97
C SER A 5 -33.32 12.83 3.60
N LEU A 6 -34.13 11.87 4.08
CA LEU A 6 -34.01 10.46 3.72
C LEU A 6 -34.30 10.21 2.24
N GLU A 7 -35.44 10.72 1.75
CA GLU A 7 -35.90 10.54 0.38
C GLU A 7 -35.02 11.28 -0.64
N ASN A 8 -34.56 12.50 -0.31
CA ASN A 8 -33.85 13.34 -1.28
C ASN A 8 -32.33 13.22 -1.23
N HIS A 9 -31.74 12.66 -0.16
CA HIS A 9 -30.28 12.55 -0.04
C HIS A 9 -29.80 11.13 0.24
N ILE A 10 -30.45 10.37 1.12
CA ILE A 10 -29.93 9.04 1.51
C ILE A 10 -30.24 7.97 0.46
N ILE A 11 -31.48 7.92 -0.04
CA ILE A 11 -31.89 6.92 -1.04
C ILE A 11 -31.11 7.05 -2.35
N PRO A 12 -30.97 8.25 -2.97
CA PRO A 12 -30.22 8.39 -4.23
C PRO A 12 -28.75 7.99 -4.09
N VAL A 13 -28.13 8.31 -2.96
CA VAL A 13 -26.74 7.91 -2.62
C VAL A 13 -26.63 6.38 -2.53
N PHE A 14 -27.58 5.76 -1.83
CA PHE A 14 -27.63 4.31 -1.68
C PHE A 14 -27.80 3.62 -3.04
N ASP A 15 -28.75 4.06 -3.85
CA ASP A 15 -29.06 3.48 -5.17
C ASP A 15 -27.91 3.68 -6.15
N PHE A 16 -27.28 4.86 -6.17
CA PHE A 16 -26.09 5.11 -6.99
C PHE A 16 -24.97 4.13 -6.65
N ILE A 17 -24.63 3.99 -5.36
CA ILE A 17 -23.57 3.09 -4.93
C ILE A 17 -23.97 1.64 -5.23
N LYS A 18 -25.23 1.26 -5.00
CA LYS A 18 -25.77 -0.08 -5.30
C LYS A 18 -25.65 -0.41 -6.79
N ASN A 19 -25.95 0.53 -7.67
CA ASN A 19 -25.81 0.33 -9.12
C ASN A 19 -24.37 0.06 -9.54
N ILE A 20 -23.38 0.54 -8.77
CA ILE A 20 -21.96 0.26 -9.02
C ILE A 20 -21.55 -1.09 -8.43
N VAL A 21 -21.89 -1.35 -7.17
CA VAL A 21 -21.37 -2.53 -6.44
C VAL A 21 -22.27 -3.77 -6.52
N GLY A 22 -23.47 -3.63 -7.08
CA GLY A 22 -24.42 -4.70 -7.38
C GLY A 22 -25.18 -5.30 -6.19
N THR A 23 -24.82 -4.97 -4.94
CA THR A 23 -25.48 -5.55 -3.76
C THR A 23 -25.55 -4.60 -2.56
N ASP A 24 -26.65 -4.67 -1.81
CA ASP A 24 -26.87 -3.88 -0.58
C ASP A 24 -25.78 -4.14 0.47
N ARG A 25 -25.33 -5.40 0.57
CA ARG A 25 -24.25 -5.82 1.48
C ARG A 25 -22.99 -4.97 1.28
N TYR A 26 -22.62 -4.67 0.04
CA TYR A 26 -21.45 -3.85 -0.24
C TYR A 26 -21.70 -2.38 0.05
N VAL A 27 -22.91 -1.86 -0.20
CA VAL A 27 -23.29 -0.51 0.18
C VAL A 27 -23.12 -0.30 1.69
N PHE A 28 -23.68 -1.19 2.52
CA PHE A 28 -23.51 -1.10 3.98
C PHE A 28 -22.04 -1.19 4.41
N ALA A 29 -21.27 -2.08 3.77
CA ALA A 29 -19.85 -2.22 4.08
C ALA A 29 -19.04 -0.94 3.78
N ILE A 30 -19.42 -0.20 2.73
CA ILE A 30 -18.84 1.10 2.37
C ILE A 30 -19.16 2.14 3.43
N PHE A 31 -20.45 2.32 3.74
CA PHE A 31 -20.92 3.33 4.69
C PHE A 31 -20.27 3.14 6.07
N ARG A 32 -20.16 1.89 6.53
CA ARG A 32 -19.52 1.54 7.80
C ARG A 32 -18.03 1.87 7.81
N ARG A 33 -17.32 1.71 6.68
CA ARG A 33 -15.86 1.91 6.60
C ARG A 33 -15.45 3.38 6.59
N SER A 34 -16.25 4.26 6.00
CA SER A 34 -15.87 5.66 5.79
C SER A 34 -16.63 6.68 6.62
N ARG A 35 -17.63 6.28 7.41
CA ARG A 35 -18.60 7.23 8.02
C ARG A 35 -19.09 8.21 6.94
N PHE A 36 -19.49 7.66 5.80
CA PHE A 36 -19.66 8.34 4.52
C PHE A 36 -20.51 9.61 4.67
N PRO A 37 -19.92 10.82 4.60
CA PRO A 37 -20.69 12.06 4.69
C PRO A 37 -21.47 12.25 3.39
N LEU A 38 -22.78 12.51 3.51
CA LEU A 38 -23.65 12.65 2.34
C LEU A 38 -23.21 13.83 1.46
N GLU A 39 -22.62 14.89 2.03
CA GLU A 39 -22.11 16.03 1.26
C GLU A 39 -20.94 15.71 0.33
N LEU A 40 -20.31 14.53 0.46
CA LEU A 40 -19.20 14.11 -0.40
C LEU A 40 -19.64 13.20 -1.55
N ILE A 41 -20.95 12.92 -1.69
CA ILE A 41 -21.47 12.05 -2.75
C ILE A 41 -21.13 12.59 -4.15
N GLU A 42 -21.34 13.88 -4.38
CA GLU A 42 -21.11 14.49 -5.69
C GLU A 42 -19.64 14.37 -6.11
N LYS A 43 -18.73 14.51 -5.14
CA LYS A 43 -17.29 14.31 -5.38
C LYS A 43 -16.98 12.87 -5.73
N VAL A 44 -17.57 11.92 -5.01
CA VAL A 44 -17.37 10.48 -5.27
C VAL A 44 -17.92 10.10 -6.64
N MET A 45 -19.11 10.59 -7.01
CA MET A 45 -19.70 10.39 -8.32
C MET A 45 -18.78 10.93 -9.42
N HIS A 46 -18.35 12.18 -9.29
CA HIS A 46 -17.48 12.81 -10.27
C HIS A 46 -16.14 12.09 -10.42
N ASN A 47 -15.49 11.72 -9.31
CA ASN A 47 -14.22 10.97 -9.35
C ASN A 47 -14.38 9.55 -9.94
N ILE A 48 -15.56 8.94 -9.84
CA ILE A 48 -15.86 7.67 -10.50
C ILE A 48 -15.99 7.85 -12.02
N GLU A 49 -16.64 8.93 -12.47
CA GLU A 49 -16.71 9.23 -13.90
C GLU A 49 -15.33 9.50 -14.49
N VAL A 50 -14.48 10.28 -13.80
CA VAL A 50 -13.08 10.46 -14.20
C VAL A 50 -12.37 9.12 -14.41
N LEU A 51 -12.52 8.17 -13.47
CA LEU A 51 -11.90 6.85 -13.64
C LEU A 51 -12.42 6.10 -14.86
N ARG A 52 -13.70 6.26 -15.22
CA ARG A 52 -14.27 5.64 -16.42
C ARG A 52 -13.75 6.29 -17.69
N ASP A 53 -13.66 7.61 -17.70
CA ASP A 53 -13.14 8.39 -18.84
C ASP A 53 -11.68 8.05 -19.13
N GLU A 54 -10.90 7.81 -18.07
CA GLU A 54 -9.51 7.34 -18.13
C GLU A 54 -9.40 5.82 -18.45
N GLY A 55 -10.51 5.14 -18.73
CA GLY A 55 -10.53 3.74 -19.16
C GLY A 55 -10.25 2.72 -18.06
N VAL A 56 -10.33 3.09 -16.78
CA VAL A 56 -10.11 2.16 -15.67
C VAL A 56 -11.20 1.07 -15.68
N PRO A 57 -10.84 -0.24 -15.64
CA PRO A 57 -11.83 -1.30 -15.68
C PRO A 57 -12.85 -1.20 -14.54
N GLN A 58 -14.13 -1.43 -14.86
CA GLN A 58 -15.24 -1.35 -13.89
C GLN A 58 -14.99 -2.23 -12.66
N SER A 59 -14.38 -3.40 -12.82
CA SER A 59 -14.00 -4.28 -11.70
C SER A 59 -13.04 -3.63 -10.70
N ASN A 60 -12.17 -2.74 -11.17
CA ASN A 60 -11.21 -2.03 -10.34
C ASN A 60 -11.90 -0.88 -9.61
N ILE A 61 -12.79 -0.15 -10.28
CA ILE A 61 -13.62 0.89 -9.67
C ILE A 61 -14.46 0.30 -8.53
N VAL A 62 -15.12 -0.85 -8.77
CA VAL A 62 -15.89 -1.57 -7.75
C VAL A 62 -15.02 -1.99 -6.57
N LYS A 63 -13.85 -2.58 -6.84
CA LYS A 63 -12.88 -2.95 -5.78
C LYS A 63 -12.42 -1.74 -4.98
N LEU A 64 -12.14 -0.61 -5.63
CA LEU A 64 -11.71 0.62 -4.98
C LEU A 64 -12.82 1.16 -4.08
N LEU A 65 -14.04 1.27 -4.60
CA LEU A 65 -15.19 1.78 -3.86
C LEU A 65 -15.52 0.92 -2.62
N ILE A 66 -15.54 -0.41 -2.76
CA ILE A 66 -15.85 -1.33 -1.63
C ILE A 66 -14.77 -1.27 -0.54
N ASN A 67 -13.49 -1.25 -0.94
CA ASN A 67 -12.39 -1.42 0.00
C ASN A 67 -11.82 -0.09 0.51
N ARG A 68 -11.97 1.00 -0.25
CA ARG A 68 -11.30 2.29 -0.08
C ARG A 68 -12.17 3.49 -0.51
N PRO A 69 -13.43 3.62 -0.05
CA PRO A 69 -14.30 4.69 -0.53
C PRO A 69 -13.78 6.11 -0.23
N THR A 70 -12.95 6.29 0.80
CA THR A 70 -12.38 7.60 1.15
C THR A 70 -11.39 8.16 0.13
N THR A 71 -10.81 7.33 -0.76
CA THR A 71 -9.91 7.83 -1.81
C THR A 71 -10.65 8.61 -2.88
N LEU A 72 -11.96 8.39 -3.01
CA LEU A 72 -12.83 9.09 -3.95
C LEU A 72 -13.48 10.34 -3.33
N MET A 73 -13.22 10.63 -2.05
CA MET A 73 -13.83 11.74 -1.31
C MET A 73 -13.02 13.05 -1.35
N ILE A 74 -11.81 13.01 -1.90
CA ILE A 74 -10.98 14.20 -2.09
C ILE A 74 -11.55 15.10 -3.21
N SER A 75 -11.08 16.35 -3.29
CA SER A 75 -11.49 17.24 -4.38
C SER A 75 -11.09 16.65 -5.73
N THR A 76 -11.94 16.83 -6.74
CA THR A 76 -11.68 16.40 -8.12
C THR A 76 -10.32 16.82 -8.62
N VAL A 77 -9.94 18.09 -8.42
CA VAL A 77 -8.64 18.60 -8.88
C VAL A 77 -7.50 17.76 -8.31
N LYS A 78 -7.49 17.56 -6.98
CA LYS A 78 -6.48 16.74 -6.32
C LYS A 78 -6.57 15.26 -6.72
N PHE A 79 -7.76 14.77 -6.99
CA PHE A 79 -7.97 13.40 -7.49
C PHE A 79 -7.33 13.23 -8.86
N ASN A 80 -7.54 14.17 -9.78
CA ASN A 80 -6.98 14.15 -11.13
C ASN A 80 -5.46 14.31 -11.11
N ASP A 81 -4.91 15.22 -10.30
CA ASP A 81 -3.46 15.37 -10.16
C ASP A 81 -2.81 14.04 -9.74
N ILE A 82 -3.40 13.39 -8.74
CA ILE A 82 -2.97 12.07 -8.26
C ILE A 82 -3.16 11.01 -9.34
N LEU A 83 -4.29 11.02 -10.06
CA LEU A 83 -4.59 10.03 -11.10
C LEU A 83 -3.64 10.15 -12.29
N GLN A 84 -3.31 11.37 -12.73
CA GLN A 84 -2.36 11.63 -13.80
C GLN A 84 -0.94 11.17 -13.40
N GLU A 85 -0.48 11.55 -12.20
CA GLU A 85 0.79 11.05 -11.64
C GLU A 85 0.82 9.51 -11.60
N ILE A 86 -0.31 8.90 -11.25
CA ILE A 86 -0.47 7.44 -11.19
C ILE A 86 -0.45 6.79 -12.59
N MET A 87 -1.09 7.41 -13.59
CA MET A 87 -1.26 6.84 -14.93
C MET A 87 -0.02 6.95 -15.81
N GLU A 88 0.81 7.98 -15.62
CA GLU A 88 2.05 8.18 -16.37
C GLU A 88 3.14 7.13 -16.05
N ASP A 89 3.10 6.51 -14.86
CA ASP A 89 4.06 5.47 -14.45
C ASP A 89 3.34 4.17 -14.03
N GLN A 90 3.33 3.20 -14.95
CA GLN A 90 2.75 1.85 -14.79
C GLN A 90 3.25 1.10 -13.54
N ILE A 91 4.44 1.42 -13.04
CA ILE A 91 5.00 0.80 -11.83
C ILE A 91 4.43 1.51 -10.59
N GLN A 92 4.38 2.84 -10.56
CA GLN A 92 3.74 3.66 -9.52
C GLN A 92 2.25 3.29 -9.34
N ASN A 93 1.57 2.98 -10.44
CA ASN A 93 0.20 2.50 -10.52
C ASN A 93 -0.10 1.31 -9.57
N ALA A 94 0.76 0.30 -9.54
CA ALA A 94 0.58 -0.85 -8.66
C ALA A 94 0.82 -0.52 -7.17
N PHE A 95 1.69 0.45 -6.89
CA PHE A 95 1.98 0.91 -5.54
C PHE A 95 0.86 1.77 -4.96
N MET A 96 0.37 2.76 -5.68
CA MET A 96 -0.57 3.75 -5.15
C MET A 96 -1.99 3.22 -4.96
N LEU A 97 -2.38 2.18 -5.73
CA LEU A 97 -3.62 1.42 -5.48
C LEU A 97 -3.57 0.64 -4.15
N HIS A 98 -2.39 0.46 -3.56
CA HIS A 98 -2.24 -0.14 -2.24
C HIS A 98 -2.25 0.91 -1.12
N ARG A 99 -3.22 0.77 -0.19
CA ARG A 99 -3.37 1.58 1.04
C ARG A 99 -2.06 1.88 1.78
N GLN A 100 -1.09 0.98 1.71
CA GLN A 100 0.17 1.12 2.44
C GLN A 100 1.06 2.21 1.85
N CYS A 101 1.07 2.41 0.53
CA CYS A 101 1.85 3.47 -0.10
C CYS A 101 1.26 4.84 0.24
N MET A 102 -0.06 5.00 0.12
CA MET A 102 -0.78 6.24 0.46
C MET A 102 -0.64 6.68 1.94
N ARG A 103 -0.16 5.81 2.84
CA ARG A 103 0.09 6.16 4.26
C ARG A 103 1.46 6.79 4.50
N ASN A 104 2.39 6.64 3.57
CA ASN A 104 3.74 7.16 3.69
C ASN A 104 3.88 8.45 2.88
N SER A 105 4.79 9.34 3.28
CA SER A 105 5.12 10.51 2.47
C SER A 105 5.85 10.07 1.19
N GLU A 106 5.69 10.86 0.13
CA GLU A 106 6.43 10.70 -1.13
C GLU A 106 7.94 10.57 -0.88
N LYS A 107 8.51 11.47 -0.05
CA LYS A 107 9.91 11.42 0.37
C LYS A 107 10.31 10.06 0.98
N LYS A 108 9.45 9.45 1.81
CA LYS A 108 9.74 8.14 2.40
C LYS A 108 9.71 7.03 1.35
N ILE A 109 8.73 7.08 0.44
CA ILE A 109 8.62 6.10 -0.65
C ILE A 109 9.84 6.21 -1.56
N SER A 110 10.18 7.41 -2.03
CA SER A 110 11.29 7.63 -2.96
C SER A 110 12.63 7.21 -2.38
N THR A 111 12.93 7.60 -1.14
CA THR A 111 14.17 7.19 -0.45
C THR A 111 14.25 5.67 -0.23
N THR A 112 13.12 5.02 0.08
CA THR A 112 13.09 3.56 0.23
C THR A 112 13.25 2.84 -1.10
N MET A 113 12.61 3.35 -2.17
CA MET A 113 12.71 2.80 -3.52
C MET A 113 14.11 2.97 -4.09
N ASP A 114 14.76 4.11 -3.88
CA ASP A 114 16.15 4.34 -4.30
C ASP A 114 17.09 3.30 -3.68
N TYR A 115 16.99 3.10 -2.36
CA TYR A 115 17.78 2.08 -1.69
C TYR A 115 17.49 0.67 -2.21
N LEU A 116 16.22 0.26 -2.25
CA LEU A 116 15.85 -1.12 -2.60
C LEU A 116 16.12 -1.43 -4.09
N VAL A 117 15.77 -0.55 -5.00
CA VAL A 117 15.83 -0.82 -6.44
C VAL A 117 17.19 -0.40 -7.00
N ASN A 118 17.62 0.85 -6.76
CA ASN A 118 18.80 1.39 -7.41
C ASN A 118 20.09 0.91 -6.73
N GLN A 119 20.13 0.90 -5.39
CA GLN A 119 21.36 0.58 -4.67
C GLN A 119 21.60 -0.93 -4.51
N ILE A 120 20.55 -1.72 -4.23
CA ILE A 120 20.70 -3.18 -3.99
C ILE A 120 20.08 -4.06 -5.08
N GLY A 121 19.50 -3.48 -6.14
CA GLY A 121 18.98 -4.23 -7.28
C GLY A 121 17.74 -5.08 -6.98
N TYR A 122 16.97 -4.77 -5.94
CA TYR A 122 15.75 -5.51 -5.63
C TYR A 122 14.64 -5.18 -6.62
N SER A 123 13.89 -6.21 -7.04
CA SER A 123 12.88 -6.07 -8.09
C SER A 123 11.72 -5.17 -7.68
N SER A 124 11.53 -4.07 -8.40
CA SER A 124 10.37 -3.18 -8.27
C SER A 124 9.04 -3.92 -8.40
N LEU A 125 8.96 -4.92 -9.29
CA LEU A 125 7.78 -5.78 -9.44
C LEU A 125 7.46 -6.58 -8.16
N LEU A 126 8.47 -7.08 -7.45
CA LEU A 126 8.26 -7.80 -6.19
C LEU A 126 7.81 -6.87 -5.06
N ILE A 127 8.31 -5.63 -5.06
CA ILE A 127 7.86 -4.59 -4.13
C ILE A 127 6.40 -4.21 -4.46
N ALA A 128 6.04 -4.06 -5.73
CA ALA A 128 4.69 -3.72 -6.19
C ALA A 128 3.66 -4.79 -5.81
N ARG A 129 4.05 -6.06 -5.86
CA ARG A 129 3.22 -7.18 -5.40
C ARG A 129 3.00 -7.19 -3.88
N ARG A 130 3.92 -6.63 -3.09
CA ARG A 130 3.86 -6.59 -1.61
C ARG A 130 4.36 -5.26 -1.04
N PRO A 131 3.59 -4.17 -1.21
CA PRO A 131 4.03 -2.82 -0.85
C PRO A 131 4.07 -2.56 0.67
N VAL A 132 3.66 -3.52 1.50
CA VAL A 132 3.81 -3.46 2.96
C VAL A 132 5.26 -3.21 3.38
N ILE A 133 6.23 -3.60 2.54
CA ILE A 133 7.65 -3.32 2.75
C ILE A 133 7.93 -1.81 2.94
N LEU A 134 7.19 -0.94 2.25
CA LEU A 134 7.35 0.52 2.31
C LEU A 134 6.89 1.12 3.65
N ASN A 135 6.12 0.36 4.46
CA ASN A 135 5.73 0.81 5.80
C ASN A 135 6.85 0.71 6.82
N TYR A 136 7.82 -0.19 6.61
CA TYR A 136 8.92 -0.35 7.54
C TYR A 136 9.82 0.89 7.56
N SER A 137 10.55 1.10 8.65
CA SER A 137 11.57 2.15 8.70
C SER A 137 12.75 1.73 7.83
N LEU A 138 13.19 2.65 6.97
CA LEU A 138 14.36 2.44 6.12
C LEU A 138 15.60 2.20 6.99
N GLU A 139 15.90 3.11 7.92
CA GLU A 139 17.08 3.03 8.78
C GLU A 139 16.96 1.91 9.82
N LYS A 140 15.82 1.79 10.51
CA LYS A 140 15.68 0.91 11.69
C LYS A 140 15.34 -0.54 11.38
N ARG A 141 14.89 -0.85 10.14
CA ARG A 141 14.43 -2.21 9.82
C ARG A 141 14.89 -2.68 8.45
N ILE A 142 14.77 -1.87 7.41
CA ILE A 142 15.09 -2.32 6.05
C ILE A 142 16.59 -2.51 5.91
N ILE A 143 17.38 -1.44 6.13
CA ILE A 143 18.83 -1.47 5.97
C ILE A 143 19.49 -2.56 6.84
N PRO A 144 19.25 -2.64 8.17
CA PRO A 144 19.96 -3.60 9.03
C PRO A 144 19.71 -5.04 8.60
N ARG A 145 18.46 -5.36 8.22
CA ARG A 145 18.08 -6.73 7.85
C ARG A 145 18.54 -7.11 6.45
N VAL A 146 18.55 -6.17 5.52
CA VAL A 146 19.13 -6.38 4.18
C VAL A 146 20.64 -6.59 4.31
N SER A 147 21.34 -5.80 5.13
CA SER A 147 22.78 -5.97 5.35
C SER A 147 23.12 -7.34 5.93
N VAL A 148 22.39 -7.80 6.96
CA VAL A 148 22.55 -9.17 7.49
C VAL A 148 22.33 -10.21 6.39
N HIS A 149 21.28 -10.06 5.58
CA HIS A 149 20.99 -10.98 4.48
C HIS A 149 22.13 -11.02 3.45
N GLN A 150 22.68 -9.87 3.05
CA GLN A 150 23.79 -9.77 2.11
C GLN A 150 25.09 -10.37 2.67
N ILE A 151 25.41 -10.13 3.95
CA ILE A 151 26.59 -10.72 4.61
C ILE A 151 26.48 -12.25 4.62
N LEU A 152 25.33 -12.79 5.02
CA LEU A 152 25.11 -14.23 5.04
C LEU A 152 25.13 -14.84 3.63
N ALA A 153 24.61 -14.13 2.62
CA ALA A 153 24.64 -14.55 1.23
C ALA A 153 26.09 -14.62 0.71
N ALA A 154 26.88 -13.57 0.95
CA ALA A 154 28.28 -13.50 0.53
C ALA A 154 29.14 -14.61 1.16
N LYS A 155 28.81 -15.03 2.39
CA LYS A 155 29.48 -16.16 3.06
C LYS A 155 28.91 -17.53 2.72
N GLY A 156 27.87 -17.62 1.90
CA GLY A 156 27.21 -18.89 1.56
C GLY A 156 26.50 -19.57 2.73
N LEU A 157 26.15 -18.82 3.79
CA LEU A 157 25.56 -19.38 5.02
C LEU A 157 24.03 -19.56 4.94
N MET A 158 23.39 -19.11 3.86
CA MET A 158 21.96 -19.30 3.62
C MET A 158 21.71 -20.49 2.70
N LYS A 159 21.15 -21.56 3.27
CA LYS A 159 20.80 -22.79 2.54
C LYS A 159 19.58 -22.63 1.63
N ASP A 160 18.63 -21.75 1.99
CA ASP A 160 17.38 -21.53 1.26
C ASP A 160 17.28 -20.10 0.71
N LYS A 161 16.65 -19.94 -0.46
CA LYS A 161 16.30 -18.62 -1.02
C LYS A 161 15.14 -17.99 -0.23
N ILE A 162 15.44 -17.46 0.95
CA ILE A 162 14.48 -16.72 1.76
C ILE A 162 14.27 -15.34 1.13
N SER A 163 13.01 -15.01 0.80
CA SER A 163 12.68 -13.71 0.21
C SER A 163 12.88 -12.56 1.20
N LEU A 164 13.33 -11.39 0.69
CA LEU A 164 13.47 -10.17 1.51
C LEU A 164 12.17 -9.80 2.23
N HIS A 165 11.01 -9.99 1.59
CA HIS A 165 9.72 -9.78 2.25
C HIS A 165 9.60 -10.57 3.57
N THR A 166 10.00 -11.83 3.59
CA THR A 166 9.93 -12.70 4.78
C THR A 166 10.86 -12.20 5.88
N ILE A 167 12.07 -11.80 5.50
CA ILE A 167 13.07 -11.28 6.44
C ILE A 167 12.59 -9.98 7.06
N LEU A 168 12.02 -9.08 6.26
CA LEU A 168 11.54 -7.78 6.71
C LEU A 168 10.26 -7.86 7.54
N GLN A 169 9.41 -8.86 7.31
CA GLN A 169 8.18 -9.07 8.10
C GLN A 169 8.46 -9.67 9.49
N MET A 170 9.55 -10.42 9.63
CA MET A 170 9.83 -11.19 10.85
C MET A 170 9.86 -10.34 12.13
N GLY A 171 9.48 -10.92 13.27
CA GLY A 171 9.67 -10.29 14.59
C GLY A 171 11.15 -10.00 14.87
N LYS A 172 11.45 -9.11 15.83
CA LYS A 172 12.84 -8.77 16.19
C LYS A 172 13.60 -10.00 16.70
N GLU A 173 13.10 -10.64 17.75
CA GLU A 173 13.80 -11.79 18.35
C GLU A 173 13.93 -12.96 17.38
N SER A 174 12.86 -13.31 16.65
CA SER A 174 12.93 -14.37 15.66
C SER A 174 13.95 -14.08 14.55
N PHE A 175 14.13 -12.81 14.17
CA PHE A 175 15.15 -12.41 13.20
C PHE A 175 16.56 -12.57 13.79
N LEU A 176 16.78 -12.09 15.02
CA LEU A 176 18.07 -12.20 15.70
C LEU A 176 18.49 -13.66 15.91
N ASP A 177 17.58 -14.51 16.38
CA ASP A 177 17.88 -15.94 16.59
C ASP A 177 18.25 -16.63 15.29
N LYS A 178 17.46 -16.42 14.24
CA LYS A 178 17.60 -17.17 12.97
C LYS A 178 18.75 -16.70 12.10
N PHE A 179 19.08 -15.41 12.14
CA PHE A 179 20.01 -14.80 11.19
C PHE A 179 21.22 -14.11 11.83
N VAL A 180 21.22 -13.85 13.13
CA VAL A 180 22.35 -13.21 13.81
C VAL A 180 23.03 -14.19 14.76
N ARG A 181 22.37 -14.59 15.86
CA ARG A 181 22.93 -15.47 16.90
C ARG A 181 23.36 -16.82 16.34
N LYS A 182 22.56 -17.41 15.43
CA LYS A 182 22.87 -18.67 14.76
C LYS A 182 24.22 -18.67 14.02
N TYR A 183 24.65 -17.53 13.50
CA TYR A 183 25.85 -17.41 12.66
C TYR A 183 26.95 -16.57 13.31
N GLU A 184 26.84 -16.27 14.61
CA GLU A 184 27.74 -15.37 15.33
C GLU A 184 29.21 -15.79 15.23
N GLN A 185 29.50 -17.09 15.35
CA GLN A 185 30.87 -17.61 15.24
C GLN A 185 31.42 -17.54 13.80
N GLN A 186 30.56 -17.65 12.79
CA GLN A 186 30.95 -17.72 11.37
C GLN A 186 30.97 -16.32 10.71
N ALA A 187 30.21 -15.39 11.28
CA ALA A 187 30.03 -14.04 10.80
C ALA A 187 29.91 -13.06 11.99
N PRO A 188 30.98 -12.88 12.78
CA PRO A 188 30.98 -11.98 13.95
C PRO A 188 30.72 -10.51 13.57
N GLU A 189 30.96 -10.11 12.33
CA GLU A 189 30.61 -8.78 11.81
C GLU A 189 29.09 -8.50 11.81
N LEU A 190 28.24 -9.53 11.89
CA LEU A 190 26.79 -9.35 12.00
C LEU A 190 26.43 -8.54 13.24
N LEU A 191 27.16 -8.70 14.35
CA LEU A 191 26.94 -7.94 15.58
C LEU A 191 27.25 -6.44 15.44
N LYS A 192 28.02 -6.07 14.41
CA LYS A 192 28.42 -4.68 14.12
C LYS A 192 27.42 -3.96 13.23
N VAL A 193 26.43 -4.66 12.68
CA VAL A 193 25.36 -4.02 11.90
C VAL A 193 24.57 -3.09 12.84
N LYS A 194 24.63 -1.79 12.55
CA LYS A 194 23.96 -0.75 13.34
C LYS A 194 22.45 -1.03 13.38
N GLU A 195 21.82 -0.74 14.52
CA GLU A 195 20.36 -0.81 14.71
C GLU A 195 19.74 -2.23 14.62
N LEU A 196 20.51 -3.27 15.00
CA LEU A 196 19.93 -4.59 15.34
C LEU A 196 19.09 -4.57 16.65
N SER A 197 19.08 -3.44 17.35
CA SER A 197 18.34 -3.13 18.59
C SER A 197 16.99 -2.47 18.31
#